data_AF-U4UNK2-F1
#
_entry.id   AF-U4UNK2-F1
#
_cell.length_a   1.000
_cell.length_b   1.000
_cell.length_c   1.000
_cell.angle_alpha   90.00
_cell.angle_beta   90.00
_cell.angle_gamma   90.00
#
_symmetry.space_group_name_H-M   'P 1'
#
loop_
_entity.id
_entity.type
_entity.pdbx_description
1 polymer ?
#
loop_
_entity_poly.entity_id
_entity_poly.type
_entity_poly.pdbx_seq_one_letter_code
_entity_poly.pdbx_strand_id
1 'polypeptide(L)'
;MTAEVFDEGIDGSEGTTMRKKNIKVRLAKDRSIPGLVARTGVTVNLRDAYNDPRFFTEVEKRTGFITRSILCMPIVSLEKIILGVVQVVNKMNGVVFTSSDENLFKTFSVYCALALHYAKLNDKMHRTDLLNESNLNLLSLQLKPCVHDISNFSKNPEVSIPSGFSEWYVSIDEEPIMPQMVYYMIRTVVGFQEVNVHALKEFILTVRKCYRPNPYHNWEHAFNVAHCMYNILLRNKSLFTNVEVHMLRYIKALIIACVCHDLDHGGYTNNFLQKTEQTLSQLYDESFLENHHFQVAMLIYKAFPFYDIPTELWQQISAEMKHCILATDLANYFKVRIKLLQISNDQGLDWGNRHHRQLCKAIMMTSCDLSGSCKPYMVAKTLTDNVIKEFYNQGDKEKAMGLTPLSLMDREKSAQIPEDQVNFLNIIVLPCTDLLKSFLPNCADLSAEALLLRKTWQEIIDLKGRKSWRQDDSVV
;
A
#
# COMPACT_ATOMS: atom_id res chain seq x y z
N MET A 1 -9.85 29.95 29.06
CA MET A 1 -8.75 28.99 29.13
C MET A 1 -8.75 28.33 30.50
N THR A 2 -9.06 27.04 30.57
CA THR A 2 -8.90 26.19 31.77
C THR A 2 -7.52 25.54 31.64
N ALA A 3 -6.65 25.70 32.62
CA ALA A 3 -5.31 25.12 32.66
C ALA A 3 -5.22 24.09 33.78
N GLU A 4 -4.42 23.06 33.56
CA GLU A 4 -4.05 22.09 34.59
C GLU A 4 -2.78 22.58 35.29
N VAL A 5 -2.78 22.54 36.62
CA VAL A 5 -1.66 23.02 37.43
C VAL A 5 -0.75 21.84 37.76
N PHE A 6 0.53 22.01 37.46
CA PHE A 6 1.60 21.08 37.84
C PHE A 6 2.54 21.84 38.78
N ASP A 7 2.76 21.28 39.97
CA ASP A 7 3.59 21.86 41.02
C ASP A 7 4.63 20.82 41.46
N GLU A 8 5.91 21.15 41.32
CA GLU A 8 7.03 20.33 41.80
C GLU A 8 7.75 21.11 42.89
N GLY A 9 7.56 20.66 44.14
CA GLY A 9 8.20 21.23 45.31
C GLY A 9 9.68 20.84 45.43
N ILE A 10 10.45 21.70 46.08
CA ILE A 10 11.82 21.42 46.50
C ILE A 10 11.71 20.59 47.78
N ASP A 11 12.06 19.31 47.69
CA ASP A 11 12.39 18.36 48.78
C ASP A 11 11.50 17.10 48.82
N GLY A 12 12.16 15.95 48.58
CA GLY A 12 11.69 14.61 48.93
C GLY A 12 11.73 14.33 50.44
N SER A 13 11.43 15.33 51.28
CA SER A 13 11.25 15.17 52.72
C SER A 13 9.77 15.05 53.06
N GLU A 14 9.41 14.01 53.80
CA GLU A 14 8.07 13.60 54.23
C GLU A 14 7.31 14.68 55.06
N GLY A 15 6.89 15.79 54.45
CA GLY A 15 6.19 16.86 55.18
C GLY A 15 5.35 17.83 54.37
N THR A 16 5.65 18.08 53.10
CA THR A 16 4.84 18.94 52.21
C THR A 16 4.17 18.11 51.13
N THR A 17 3.14 17.36 51.50
CA THR A 17 2.28 16.63 50.56
C THR A 17 1.39 17.59 49.76
N MET A 18 1.97 18.40 48.89
CA MET A 18 1.22 19.02 47.80
C MET A 18 0.92 17.92 46.78
N ARG A 19 -0.20 17.22 47.00
CA ARG A 19 -0.72 16.15 46.13
C ARG A 19 -0.67 16.60 44.67
N LYS A 20 -0.23 15.72 43.75
CA LYS A 20 -0.59 15.77 42.32
C LYS A 20 -2.10 15.96 42.23
N LYS A 21 -2.54 17.19 42.05
CA LYS A 21 -3.95 17.54 42.05
C LYS A 21 -4.21 18.06 40.64
N ASN A 22 -4.97 17.28 39.86
CA ASN A 22 -5.53 17.71 38.57
C ASN A 22 -6.56 18.84 38.79
N ILE A 23 -6.12 19.96 39.37
CA ILE A 23 -6.94 21.15 39.59
C ILE A 23 -6.97 21.91 38.27
N LYS A 24 -8.17 22.00 37.70
CA LYS A 24 -8.42 22.86 36.54
C LYS A 24 -8.64 24.29 37.01
N VAL A 25 -7.69 25.18 36.74
CA VAL A 25 -7.78 26.61 37.07
C VAL A 25 -8.16 27.41 35.83
N ARG A 26 -9.09 28.36 35.98
CA ARG A 26 -9.48 29.26 34.90
C ARG A 26 -8.58 30.51 34.88
N LEU A 27 -7.39 30.39 34.29
CA LEU A 27 -6.38 31.46 34.25
C LEU A 27 -6.91 32.81 33.72
N ALA A 28 -7.86 32.78 32.78
CA ALA A 28 -8.45 34.01 32.23
C ALA A 28 -9.22 34.87 33.26
N LYS A 29 -9.75 34.26 34.33
CA LYS A 29 -10.47 34.95 35.41
C LYS A 29 -9.63 35.06 36.69
N ASP A 30 -8.41 34.53 36.66
CA ASP A 30 -7.55 34.45 37.83
C ASP A 30 -6.84 35.79 38.07
N ARG A 31 -6.95 36.33 39.29
CA ARG A 31 -6.26 37.57 39.69
C ARG A 31 -4.80 37.34 40.07
N SER A 32 -4.35 36.08 40.09
CA SER A 32 -2.97 35.71 40.35
C SER A 32 -1.99 36.19 39.27
N ILE A 33 -0.69 36.16 39.58
CA ILE A 33 0.39 36.46 38.63
C ILE A 33 0.34 35.55 37.40
N PRO A 34 0.18 34.22 37.50
CA PRO A 34 -0.06 33.38 36.33
C PRO A 34 -1.25 33.80 35.48
N GLY A 35 -2.36 34.21 36.11
CA GLY A 35 -3.53 34.73 35.41
C GLY A 35 -3.24 36.01 34.64
N LEU A 36 -2.46 36.93 35.23
CA LEU A 36 -2.01 38.15 34.56
C LEU A 36 -1.15 37.83 33.34
N VAL A 37 -0.14 36.98 33.50
CA VAL A 37 0.76 36.57 32.40
C VAL A 37 0.00 35.83 31.30
N ALA A 38 -0.97 34.98 31.65
CA ALA A 38 -1.82 34.29 30.68
C ALA A 38 -2.71 35.23 29.85
N ARG A 39 -3.09 36.40 30.40
CA ARG A 39 -3.91 37.41 29.69
C ARG A 39 -3.07 38.35 28.84
N THR A 40 -1.92 38.78 29.35
CA THR A 40 -1.09 39.80 28.69
C THR A 40 -0.05 39.20 27.74
N GLY A 41 0.38 37.96 27.98
CA GLY A 41 1.53 37.37 27.28
C GLY A 41 2.85 38.06 27.62
N VAL A 42 2.92 38.80 28.73
CA VAL A 42 4.11 39.53 29.16
C VAL A 42 4.70 38.87 30.40
N THR A 43 6.01 38.64 30.37
CA THR A 43 6.80 38.16 31.52
C THR A 43 6.68 39.10 32.72
N VAL A 44 6.52 38.53 33.92
CA VAL A 44 6.47 39.27 35.18
C VAL A 44 7.57 38.76 36.11
N ASN A 45 8.45 39.66 36.54
CA ASN A 45 9.47 39.42 37.56
C ASN A 45 9.17 40.30 38.78
N LEU A 46 8.70 39.67 39.87
CA LEU A 46 8.47 40.30 41.16
C LEU A 46 9.69 40.10 42.05
N ARG A 47 10.37 41.21 42.36
CA ARG A 47 11.54 41.24 43.24
C ARG A 47 11.16 41.18 44.72
N ASP A 48 10.04 41.81 45.07
CA ASP A 48 9.45 41.80 46.39
C ASP A 48 7.93 41.64 46.23
N ALA A 49 7.40 40.48 46.61
CA ALA A 49 6.01 40.16 46.42
C ALA A 49 5.07 41.05 47.25
N TYR A 50 5.41 41.39 48.49
CA TYR A 50 4.50 42.14 49.39
C TYR A 50 4.41 43.63 49.07
N ASN A 51 5.43 44.17 48.41
CA ASN A 51 5.45 45.55 47.95
C ASN A 51 4.89 45.73 46.52
N ASP A 52 4.58 44.65 45.80
CA ASP A 52 4.02 44.73 44.45
C ASP A 52 2.48 44.71 44.46
N PRO A 53 1.81 45.73 43.91
CA PRO A 53 0.34 45.82 43.91
C PRO A 53 -0.35 44.71 43.10
N ARG A 54 0.38 43.99 42.25
CA ARG A 54 -0.14 42.87 41.44
C ARG A 54 -0.14 41.55 42.21
N PHE A 55 0.53 41.47 43.35
CA PHE A 55 0.59 40.26 44.17
C PHE A 55 -0.67 40.10 45.03
N PHE A 56 -1.18 38.87 45.12
CA PHE A 56 -2.43 38.57 45.80
C PHE A 56 -2.24 37.50 46.89
N THR A 57 -2.46 37.88 48.15
CA THR A 57 -2.06 37.09 49.34
C THR A 57 -3.02 35.96 49.73
N GLU A 58 -4.12 35.74 49.00
CA GLU A 58 -5.09 34.70 49.35
C GLU A 58 -4.52 33.27 49.32
N VAL A 59 -3.56 33.00 48.42
CA VAL A 59 -2.94 31.67 48.32
C VAL A 59 -2.10 31.38 49.58
N GLU A 60 -1.30 32.35 50.02
CA GLU A 60 -0.44 32.23 51.21
C GLU A 60 -1.25 32.10 52.50
N LYS A 61 -2.35 32.85 52.62
CA LYS A 61 -3.28 32.74 53.77
C LYS A 61 -3.84 31.32 53.94
N ARG A 62 -3.90 30.55 52.85
CA ARG A 62 -4.41 29.17 52.85
C ARG A 62 -3.32 28.12 52.99
N THR A 63 -2.10 28.40 52.53
CA THR A 63 -1.00 27.42 52.48
C THR A 63 0.07 27.62 53.55
N GLY A 64 0.16 28.81 54.15
CA GLY A 64 1.24 29.19 55.06
C GLY A 64 2.60 29.40 54.39
N PHE A 65 2.68 29.27 53.06
CA PHE A 65 3.91 29.49 52.30
C PHE A 65 4.18 30.99 52.12
N ILE A 66 5.41 31.44 52.42
CA ILE A 66 5.82 32.84 52.29
C ILE A 66 6.52 33.05 50.95
N THR A 67 5.92 33.88 50.10
CA THR A 67 6.44 34.27 48.79
C THR A 67 7.24 35.55 48.92
N ARG A 68 8.54 35.49 48.61
CA ARG A 68 9.46 36.63 48.58
C ARG A 68 9.62 37.17 47.16
N SER A 69 9.81 36.29 46.19
CA SER A 69 10.03 36.66 44.79
C SER A 69 9.35 35.69 43.83
N ILE A 70 8.93 36.18 42.66
CA ILE A 70 8.24 35.39 41.62
C ILE A 70 8.83 35.74 40.25
N LEU A 71 9.18 34.73 39.46
CA LEU A 71 9.41 34.90 38.02
C LEU A 71 8.39 34.06 37.25
N CYS A 72 7.59 34.72 36.42
CA CYS A 72 6.48 34.10 35.71
C CYS A 72 6.53 34.47 34.22
N MET A 73 6.48 33.47 33.34
CA MET A 73 6.60 33.63 31.89
C MET A 73 5.52 32.87 31.14
N PRO A 74 5.02 33.41 30.02
CA PRO A 74 4.11 32.69 29.16
C PRO A 74 4.88 31.65 28.34
N ILE A 75 4.26 30.49 28.17
CA ILE A 75 4.67 29.47 27.20
C ILE A 75 3.89 29.77 25.92
N VAL A 76 4.59 30.14 24.86
CA VAL A 76 3.99 30.65 23.62
C VAL A 76 4.34 29.72 22.46
N SER A 77 3.36 29.39 21.63
CA SER A 77 3.55 28.60 20.41
C SER A 77 4.27 29.38 19.31
N LEU A 78 4.72 28.67 18.27
CA LEU A 78 5.26 29.28 17.05
C LEU A 78 4.25 30.22 16.36
N GLU A 79 2.96 29.96 16.51
CA GLU A 79 1.84 30.79 16.00
C GLU A 79 1.49 31.97 16.92
N LYS A 80 2.34 32.27 17.93
CA LYS A 80 2.13 33.33 18.93
C LYS A 80 0.89 33.12 19.82
N ILE A 81 0.42 31.88 19.96
CA ILE A 81 -0.69 31.52 20.85
C ILE A 81 -0.12 31.13 22.22
N ILE A 82 -0.67 31.68 23.30
CA ILE A 82 -0.29 31.30 24.67
C ILE A 82 -0.81 29.89 24.95
N LEU A 83 0.10 28.94 25.13
CA LEU A 83 -0.19 27.54 25.45
C LEU A 83 -0.35 27.30 26.95
N GLY A 84 0.34 28.09 27.76
CA GLY A 84 0.36 27.97 29.21
C GLY A 84 1.22 29.04 29.85
N VAL A 85 1.46 28.91 31.15
CA VAL A 85 2.31 29.81 31.92
C VAL A 85 3.19 28.96 32.82
N VAL A 86 4.46 29.33 32.94
CA VAL A 86 5.40 28.74 33.88
C VAL A 86 5.74 29.78 34.94
N GLN A 87 5.77 29.37 36.21
CA GLN A 87 6.10 30.21 37.34
C GLN A 87 7.15 29.50 38.20
N VAL A 88 8.16 30.25 38.62
CA VAL A 88 9.08 29.85 39.69
C VAL A 88 8.99 30.87 40.82
N VAL A 89 9.08 30.37 42.05
CA VAL A 89 8.88 31.15 43.27
C VAL A 89 10.07 30.96 44.19
N ASN A 90 10.52 32.04 44.84
CA ASN A 90 11.60 32.06 45.82
C ASN A 90 12.92 31.45 45.35
N LYS A 91 13.80 32.30 44.78
CA LYS A 91 15.17 31.88 44.49
C LYS A 91 15.90 31.41 45.76
N MET A 92 16.54 30.24 45.69
CA MET A 92 17.15 29.55 46.86
C MET A 92 18.29 30.32 47.53
N ASN A 93 19.06 31.09 46.75
CA ASN A 93 20.17 31.88 47.29
C ASN A 93 19.74 33.18 48.00
N GLY A 94 18.42 33.42 48.14
CA GLY A 94 17.87 34.61 48.80
C GLY A 94 17.96 35.90 47.99
N VAL A 95 18.52 35.86 46.77
CA VAL A 95 18.65 37.03 45.89
C VAL A 95 17.44 37.11 44.95
N VAL A 96 17.09 38.31 44.49
CA VAL A 96 16.04 38.52 43.47
C VAL A 96 16.41 37.87 42.13
N PHE A 97 15.41 37.55 41.30
CA PHE A 97 15.65 37.08 39.93
C PHE A 97 16.25 38.19 39.08
N THR A 98 17.38 37.89 38.44
CA THR A 98 18.18 38.79 37.60
C THR A 98 17.76 38.69 36.13
N SER A 99 18.22 39.62 35.28
CA SER A 99 18.00 39.55 33.84
C SER A 99 18.64 38.31 33.19
N SER A 100 19.71 37.76 33.79
CA SER A 100 20.28 36.48 33.34
C SER A 100 19.35 35.31 33.64
N ASP A 101 18.67 35.32 34.79
CA ASP A 101 17.66 34.32 35.13
C ASP A 101 16.46 34.42 34.19
N GLU A 102 16.05 35.64 33.82
CA GLU A 102 14.98 35.86 32.84
C GLU A 102 15.34 35.28 31.47
N ASN A 103 16.56 35.49 30.97
CA ASN A 103 17.00 34.93 29.70
C ASN A 103 17.06 33.40 29.72
N LEU A 104 17.57 32.81 30.81
CA LEU A 104 17.59 31.35 30.98
C LEU A 104 16.18 30.77 31.02
N PHE A 105 15.29 31.41 31.78
CA PHE A 105 13.91 30.96 31.93
C PHE A 105 13.08 31.16 30.66
N LYS A 106 13.41 32.18 29.86
CA LYS A 106 12.86 32.35 28.50
C LYS A 106 13.23 31.17 27.61
N THR A 107 14.49 30.75 27.61
CA THR A 107 14.94 29.56 26.88
C THR A 107 14.21 28.31 27.34
N PHE A 108 14.05 28.13 28.66
CA PHE A 108 13.23 27.05 29.22
C PHE A 108 11.78 27.08 28.72
N SER A 109 11.13 28.25 28.71
CA SER A 109 9.76 28.42 28.20
C SER A 109 9.62 28.01 26.71
N VAL A 110 10.63 28.32 25.88
CA VAL A 110 10.65 27.89 24.47
C VAL A 110 10.72 26.37 24.37
N TYR A 111 11.56 25.70 25.16
CA TYR A 111 11.61 24.24 25.20
C TYR A 111 10.30 23.62 25.71
N CYS A 112 9.64 24.22 26.71
CA CYS A 112 8.31 23.80 27.14
C CYS A 112 7.28 23.91 26.02
N ALA A 113 7.31 25.00 25.23
CA ALA A 113 6.40 25.19 24.11
C ALA A 113 6.59 24.10 23.04
N LEU A 114 7.84 23.78 22.71
CA LEU A 114 8.19 22.68 21.79
C LEU A 114 7.70 21.33 22.31
N ALA A 115 7.96 21.02 23.59
CA ALA A 115 7.53 19.76 24.20
C ALA A 115 6.00 19.60 24.19
N LEU A 116 5.26 20.67 24.53
CA LEU A 116 3.79 20.66 24.46
C LEU A 116 3.28 20.53 23.02
N HIS A 117 3.94 21.17 22.05
CA HIS A 117 3.59 21.04 20.63
C HIS A 117 3.77 19.59 20.15
N TYR A 118 4.91 18.95 20.46
CA TYR A 118 5.17 17.56 20.11
C TYR A 118 4.20 16.60 20.81
N ALA A 119 3.90 16.81 22.09
CA ALA A 119 2.92 16.00 22.81
C ALA A 119 1.53 16.08 22.16
N LYS A 120 1.08 17.29 21.77
CA LYS A 120 -0.19 17.50 21.08
C LYS A 120 -0.22 16.89 19.67
N LEU A 121 0.89 17.00 18.93
CA LEU A 121 1.02 16.38 17.61
C LEU A 121 0.94 14.85 17.70
N ASN A 122 1.64 14.27 18.67
CA ASN A 122 1.63 12.82 18.92
C ASN A 122 0.23 12.33 19.35
N ASP A 123 -0.47 13.06 20.21
CA ASP A 123 -1.86 12.74 20.59
C ASP A 123 -2.82 12.80 19.39
N LYS A 124 -2.69 13.83 18.54
CA LYS A 124 -3.47 13.94 17.29
C LYS A 124 -3.18 12.79 16.33
N MET A 125 -1.91 12.41 16.18
CA MET A 125 -1.49 11.27 15.35
C MET A 125 -2.10 9.97 15.89
N HIS A 126 -1.93 9.69 17.18
CA HIS A 126 -2.49 8.51 17.82
C HIS A 126 -4.02 8.43 17.70
N ARG A 127 -4.73 9.54 17.86
CA ARG A 127 -6.19 9.61 17.64
C ARG A 127 -6.57 9.30 16.18
N THR A 128 -5.76 9.76 15.24
CA THR A 128 -5.98 9.49 13.81
C THR A 128 -5.76 8.01 13.51
N ASP A 129 -4.75 7.38 14.12
CA ASP A 129 -4.50 5.94 14.01
C ASP A 129 -5.67 5.11 14.54
N LEU A 130 -6.20 5.46 15.72
CA LEU A 130 -7.38 4.79 16.29
C LEU A 130 -8.63 4.95 15.41
N LEU A 131 -8.82 6.12 14.80
CA LEU A 131 -9.92 6.36 13.88
C LEU A 131 -9.77 5.50 12.61
N ASN A 132 -8.55 5.42 12.07
CA ASN A 132 -8.25 4.56 10.93
C ASN A 132 -8.48 3.08 11.25
N GLU A 133 -8.05 2.61 12.43
CA GLU A 133 -8.32 1.24 12.88
C GLU A 133 -9.83 0.95 12.96
N SER A 134 -10.61 1.90 13.51
CA SER A 134 -12.07 1.79 13.55
C SER A 134 -12.70 1.71 12.15
N ASN A 135 -12.23 2.53 11.21
CA ASN A 135 -12.70 2.52 9.82
C ASN A 135 -12.35 1.20 9.12
N LEU A 136 -11.13 0.69 9.32
CA LEU A 136 -10.69 -0.59 8.75
C LEU A 136 -11.52 -1.76 9.30
N ASN A 137 -11.88 -1.74 10.57
CA ASN A 137 -12.77 -2.75 11.15
C ASN A 137 -14.18 -2.72 10.52
N LEU A 138 -14.73 -1.52 10.28
CA LEU A 138 -15.99 -1.37 9.56
C LEU A 138 -15.90 -1.93 8.13
N LEU A 139 -14.82 -1.61 7.40
CA LEU A 139 -14.60 -2.13 6.04
C LEU A 139 -14.50 -3.66 6.03
N SER A 140 -13.77 -4.24 6.98
CA SER A 140 -13.66 -5.70 7.12
C SER A 140 -15.03 -6.38 7.30
N LEU A 141 -15.92 -5.78 8.10
CA LEU A 141 -17.29 -6.29 8.28
C LEU A 141 -18.12 -6.22 6.99
N GLN A 142 -17.97 -5.16 6.19
CA GLN A 142 -18.70 -4.99 4.93
C GLN A 142 -18.16 -5.89 3.81
N LEU A 143 -16.86 -6.18 3.83
CA LEU A 143 -16.20 -7.03 2.86
C LEU A 143 -16.39 -8.52 3.13
N LYS A 144 -16.71 -8.89 4.39
CA LYS A 144 -16.95 -10.29 4.77
C LYS A 144 -17.97 -10.96 3.83
N PRO A 145 -17.63 -12.12 3.23
CA PRO A 145 -18.56 -12.86 2.38
C PRO A 145 -19.79 -13.30 3.18
N CYS A 146 -20.96 -13.33 2.53
CA CYS A 146 -22.16 -13.76 3.21
C CYS A 146 -22.18 -15.29 3.41
N VAL A 147 -23.01 -15.78 4.33
CA VAL A 147 -23.12 -17.22 4.62
C VAL A 147 -23.54 -18.01 3.37
N HIS A 148 -24.35 -17.42 2.48
CA HIS A 148 -24.76 -18.05 1.23
C HIS A 148 -23.58 -18.26 0.27
N ASP A 149 -22.69 -17.27 0.13
CA ASP A 149 -21.50 -17.39 -0.73
C ASP A 149 -20.57 -18.49 -0.22
N ILE A 150 -20.34 -18.54 1.10
CA ILE A 150 -19.52 -19.58 1.74
C ILE A 150 -20.16 -20.97 1.59
N SER A 151 -21.48 -21.06 1.75
CA SER A 151 -22.22 -22.30 1.56
C SER A 151 -22.14 -22.77 0.09
N ASN A 152 -22.33 -21.88 -0.87
CA ASN A 152 -22.23 -22.18 -2.30
C ASN A 152 -20.81 -22.60 -2.69
N PHE A 153 -19.80 -21.91 -2.15
CA PHE A 153 -18.39 -22.31 -2.31
C PHE A 153 -18.16 -23.72 -1.77
N SER A 154 -18.72 -24.03 -0.60
CA SER A 154 -18.50 -25.30 0.11
C SER A 154 -19.32 -26.47 -0.43
N LYS A 155 -20.43 -26.22 -1.14
CA LYS A 155 -21.22 -27.25 -1.81
C LYS A 155 -20.50 -27.86 -3.02
N ASN A 156 -19.57 -27.12 -3.61
CA ASN A 156 -18.69 -27.58 -4.70
C ASN A 156 -17.21 -27.54 -4.24
N PRO A 157 -16.82 -28.28 -3.17
CA PRO A 157 -15.51 -28.14 -2.55
C PRO A 157 -14.37 -28.75 -3.40
N GLU A 158 -14.72 -29.66 -4.30
CA GLU A 158 -13.85 -30.30 -5.28
C GLU A 158 -14.45 -30.03 -6.65
N VAL A 159 -14.18 -28.84 -7.21
CA VAL A 159 -14.47 -28.61 -8.62
C VAL A 159 -13.72 -29.69 -9.40
N SER A 160 -14.45 -30.43 -10.24
CA SER A 160 -13.85 -31.28 -11.25
C SER A 160 -12.97 -30.40 -12.11
N ILE A 161 -11.66 -30.50 -11.90
CA ILE A 161 -10.69 -29.72 -12.64
C ILE A 161 -10.84 -30.08 -14.12
N PRO A 162 -11.06 -29.08 -15.01
CA PRO A 162 -11.21 -29.35 -16.44
C PRO A 162 -10.02 -30.14 -16.98
N SER A 163 -10.25 -31.01 -17.95
CA SER A 163 -9.19 -31.85 -18.53
C SER A 163 -8.04 -31.04 -19.15
N GLY A 164 -8.29 -29.79 -19.56
CA GLY A 164 -7.29 -28.84 -20.07
C GLY A 164 -6.69 -27.89 -19.03
N PHE A 165 -6.90 -28.09 -17.72
CA PHE A 165 -6.41 -27.13 -16.71
C PHE A 165 -4.88 -27.04 -16.61
N SER A 166 -4.15 -28.03 -17.13
CA SER A 166 -2.68 -28.02 -17.23
C SER A 166 -2.15 -27.30 -18.48
N GLU A 167 -3.04 -26.89 -19.39
CA GLU A 167 -2.70 -26.04 -20.53
C GLU A 167 -2.46 -24.59 -20.07
N TRP A 168 -1.81 -23.78 -20.91
CA TRP A 168 -1.49 -22.38 -20.59
C TRP A 168 -2.72 -21.46 -20.58
N TYR A 169 -3.86 -21.97 -21.04
CA TYR A 169 -5.13 -21.27 -21.11
C TYR A 169 -6.26 -22.24 -20.81
N VAL A 170 -7.24 -21.78 -20.02
CA VAL A 170 -8.50 -22.49 -19.83
C VAL A 170 -9.61 -21.56 -20.31
N SER A 171 -10.35 -22.01 -21.33
CA SER A 171 -11.61 -21.34 -21.71
C SER A 171 -12.65 -21.69 -20.66
N ILE A 172 -12.88 -20.80 -19.71
CA ILE A 172 -13.90 -20.97 -18.68
C ILE A 172 -15.02 -19.99 -19.01
N ASP A 173 -16.11 -20.50 -19.57
CA ASP A 173 -17.33 -19.71 -19.79
C ASP A 173 -18.09 -19.42 -18.46
N GLU A 174 -17.59 -19.93 -17.33
CA GLU A 174 -18.23 -19.85 -16.01
C GLU A 174 -17.36 -19.11 -14.98
N GLU A 175 -17.45 -17.77 -14.93
CA GLU A 175 -16.90 -16.95 -13.82
C GLU A 175 -17.23 -17.49 -12.39
N PRO A 176 -18.42 -18.10 -12.13
CA PRO A 176 -18.78 -18.58 -10.79
C PRO A 176 -17.88 -19.66 -10.18
N ILE A 177 -17.14 -20.44 -10.99
CA ILE A 177 -16.28 -21.55 -10.50
C ILE A 177 -14.81 -21.16 -10.29
N MET A 178 -14.40 -19.99 -10.78
CA MET A 178 -13.02 -19.49 -10.64
C MET A 178 -12.54 -19.44 -9.18
N PRO A 179 -13.35 -19.01 -8.18
CA PRO A 179 -12.92 -19.01 -6.78
C PRO A 179 -12.50 -20.39 -6.26
N GLN A 180 -13.22 -21.44 -6.63
CA GLN A 180 -12.93 -22.82 -6.24
C GLN A 180 -11.67 -23.34 -6.95
N MET A 181 -11.45 -22.95 -8.21
CA MET A 181 -10.20 -23.26 -8.91
C MET A 181 -8.99 -22.54 -8.29
N VAL A 182 -9.14 -21.28 -7.88
CA VAL A 182 -8.11 -20.57 -7.10
C VAL A 182 -7.83 -21.30 -5.79
N TYR A 183 -8.87 -21.76 -5.09
CA TYR A 183 -8.70 -22.57 -3.89
C TYR A 183 -7.94 -23.86 -4.15
N TYR A 184 -8.24 -24.56 -5.25
CA TYR A 184 -7.48 -25.74 -5.67
C TYR A 184 -6.01 -25.39 -5.92
N MET A 185 -5.72 -24.36 -6.74
CA MET A 185 -4.34 -23.93 -7.04
C MET A 185 -3.55 -23.58 -5.78
N ILE A 186 -4.14 -22.80 -4.87
CA ILE A 186 -3.51 -22.41 -3.61
C ILE A 186 -3.24 -23.64 -2.76
N ARG A 187 -4.22 -24.54 -2.55
CA ARG A 187 -4.00 -25.75 -1.72
C ARG A 187 -2.95 -26.68 -2.31
N THR A 188 -2.89 -26.81 -3.64
CA THR A 188 -1.89 -27.64 -4.32
C THR A 188 -0.48 -27.06 -4.18
N VAL A 189 -0.31 -25.74 -4.28
CA VAL A 189 1.01 -25.08 -4.19
C VAL A 189 1.48 -24.92 -2.74
N VAL A 190 0.57 -24.51 -1.85
CA VAL A 190 0.89 -24.20 -0.46
C VAL A 190 1.00 -25.46 0.40
N GLY A 191 0.19 -26.48 0.12
CA GLY A 191 0.05 -27.68 0.92
C GLY A 191 -1.20 -27.66 1.81
N PHE A 192 -1.89 -28.80 1.87
CA PHE A 192 -3.18 -28.94 2.54
C PHE A 192 -3.15 -28.73 4.06
N GLN A 193 -2.00 -28.99 4.71
CA GLN A 193 -1.86 -28.92 6.16
C GLN A 193 -1.53 -27.51 6.69
N GLU A 194 -1.07 -26.61 5.82
CA GLU A 194 -0.61 -25.27 6.23
C GLU A 194 -1.70 -24.19 6.10
N VAL A 195 -2.91 -24.58 5.71
CA VAL A 195 -4.00 -23.64 5.41
C VAL A 195 -5.26 -23.95 6.22
N ASN A 196 -5.80 -22.92 6.88
CA ASN A 196 -7.15 -22.96 7.42
C ASN A 196 -8.16 -22.85 6.27
N VAL A 197 -8.89 -23.94 6.02
CA VAL A 197 -9.85 -24.06 4.91
C VAL A 197 -10.94 -22.99 4.96
N HIS A 198 -11.46 -22.66 6.14
CA HIS A 198 -12.53 -21.67 6.27
C HIS A 198 -12.02 -20.26 5.96
N ALA A 199 -10.92 -19.87 6.60
CA ALA A 199 -10.31 -18.56 6.38
C ALA A 199 -9.85 -18.38 4.92
N LEU A 200 -9.34 -19.44 4.27
CA LEU A 200 -8.94 -19.36 2.86
C LEU A 200 -10.14 -19.11 1.93
N LYS A 201 -11.29 -19.73 2.20
CA LYS A 201 -12.52 -19.45 1.43
C LYS A 201 -13.00 -18.01 1.61
N GLU A 202 -13.00 -17.52 2.86
CA GLU A 202 -13.32 -16.12 3.14
C GLU A 202 -12.35 -15.16 2.45
N PHE A 203 -11.06 -15.46 2.50
CA PHE A 203 -10.02 -14.71 1.81
C PHE A 203 -10.27 -14.63 0.31
N ILE A 204 -10.43 -15.76 -0.39
CA ILE A 204 -10.61 -15.80 -1.85
C ILE A 204 -11.87 -15.05 -2.29
N LEU A 205 -13.00 -15.26 -1.60
CA LEU A 205 -14.25 -14.57 -1.93
C LEU A 205 -14.15 -13.06 -1.67
N THR A 206 -13.44 -12.65 -0.62
CA THR A 206 -13.18 -11.24 -0.34
C THR A 206 -12.29 -10.61 -1.41
N VAL A 207 -11.21 -11.29 -1.79
CA VAL A 207 -10.32 -10.86 -2.89
C VAL A 207 -11.14 -10.65 -4.16
N ARG A 208 -11.95 -11.63 -4.57
CA ARG A 208 -12.83 -11.52 -5.75
C ARG A 208 -13.73 -10.29 -5.66
N LYS A 209 -14.39 -10.06 -4.51
CA LYS A 209 -15.27 -8.92 -4.28
C LYS A 209 -14.55 -7.57 -4.37
N CYS A 210 -13.25 -7.53 -4.07
CA CYS A 210 -12.40 -6.34 -4.14
C CYS A 210 -11.85 -6.06 -5.54
N TYR A 211 -12.00 -6.97 -6.51
CA TYR A 211 -11.75 -6.64 -7.90
C TYR A 211 -12.92 -5.82 -8.46
N ARG A 212 -12.60 -4.68 -9.07
CA ARG A 212 -13.58 -3.79 -9.68
C ARG A 212 -14.08 -4.37 -11.00
N PRO A 213 -15.29 -4.01 -11.46
CA PRO A 213 -15.86 -4.49 -12.72
C PRO A 213 -15.26 -3.72 -13.91
N ASN A 214 -13.93 -3.70 -14.03
CA ASN A 214 -13.25 -3.12 -15.19
C ASN A 214 -13.27 -4.10 -16.38
N PRO A 215 -13.23 -3.62 -17.63
CA PRO A 215 -13.17 -4.49 -18.81
C PRO A 215 -12.04 -5.53 -18.82
N TYR A 216 -10.85 -5.18 -18.35
CA TYR A 216 -9.65 -6.03 -18.33
C TYR A 216 -9.13 -6.28 -16.91
N HIS A 217 -8.81 -5.23 -16.13
CA HIS A 217 -8.23 -5.37 -14.78
C HIS A 217 -9.32 -5.75 -13.77
N ASN A 218 -9.78 -7.00 -13.85
CA ASN A 218 -10.86 -7.59 -13.07
C ASN A 218 -10.46 -8.97 -12.49
N TRP A 219 -11.42 -9.65 -11.85
CA TRP A 219 -11.18 -10.95 -11.23
C TRP A 219 -10.73 -12.04 -12.21
N GLU A 220 -11.23 -12.02 -13.45
CA GLU A 220 -10.86 -12.99 -14.48
C GLU A 220 -9.39 -12.82 -14.90
N HIS A 221 -8.90 -11.58 -15.02
CA HIS A 221 -7.48 -11.32 -15.26
C HIS A 221 -6.62 -11.92 -14.13
N ALA A 222 -6.92 -11.59 -12.88
CA ALA A 222 -6.19 -12.12 -11.72
C ALA A 222 -6.20 -13.66 -11.66
N PHE A 223 -7.33 -14.28 -11.99
CA PHE A 223 -7.46 -15.73 -12.12
C PHE A 223 -6.49 -16.29 -13.19
N ASN A 224 -6.48 -15.71 -14.39
CA ASN A 224 -5.62 -16.16 -15.48
C ASN A 224 -4.13 -16.01 -15.14
N VAL A 225 -3.75 -14.91 -14.48
CA VAL A 225 -2.37 -14.68 -14.01
C VAL A 225 -1.97 -15.74 -12.98
N ALA A 226 -2.84 -16.03 -12.00
CA ALA A 226 -2.60 -17.07 -11.01
C ALA A 226 -2.53 -18.48 -11.63
N HIS A 227 -3.36 -18.75 -12.63
CA HIS A 227 -3.36 -20.02 -13.37
C HIS A 227 -2.10 -20.22 -14.21
N CYS A 228 -1.63 -19.18 -14.90
CA CYS A 228 -0.33 -19.21 -15.58
C CYS A 228 0.80 -19.52 -14.58
N MET A 229 0.83 -18.83 -13.44
CA MET A 229 1.84 -19.07 -12.39
C MET A 229 1.76 -20.50 -11.85
N TYR A 230 0.56 -21.02 -11.59
CA TYR A 230 0.34 -22.39 -11.15
C TYR A 230 0.97 -23.40 -12.13
N ASN A 231 0.77 -23.21 -13.43
CA ASN A 231 1.37 -24.07 -14.45
C ASN A 231 2.90 -23.95 -14.53
N ILE A 232 3.45 -22.73 -14.41
CA ILE A 232 4.91 -22.55 -14.30
C ILE A 232 5.46 -23.33 -13.11
N LEU A 233 4.82 -23.24 -11.94
CA LEU A 233 5.27 -23.92 -10.72
C LEU A 233 5.19 -25.44 -10.86
N LEU A 234 4.11 -25.98 -11.42
CA LEU A 234 3.94 -27.42 -11.61
C LEU A 234 4.96 -28.01 -12.60
N ARG A 235 5.15 -27.36 -13.75
CA ARG A 235 6.06 -27.83 -14.80
C ARG A 235 7.54 -27.77 -14.39
N ASN A 236 7.85 -27.05 -13.32
CA ASN A 236 9.20 -26.89 -12.80
C ASN A 236 9.32 -27.33 -11.33
N LYS A 237 8.45 -28.26 -10.89
CA LYS A 237 8.37 -28.72 -9.49
C LYS A 237 9.72 -29.17 -8.94
N SER A 238 10.53 -29.92 -9.71
CA SER A 238 11.84 -30.42 -9.29
C SER A 238 12.80 -29.30 -8.90
N LEU A 239 12.81 -28.19 -9.65
CA LEU A 239 13.64 -27.03 -9.35
C LEU A 239 13.25 -26.41 -8.01
N PHE A 240 11.94 -26.31 -7.74
CA PHE A 240 11.42 -25.69 -6.53
C PHE A 240 11.47 -26.60 -5.29
N THR A 241 11.55 -27.92 -5.47
CA THR A 241 11.64 -28.89 -4.36
C THR A 241 13.08 -29.22 -3.94
N ASN A 242 14.04 -29.16 -4.87
CA ASN A 242 15.41 -29.65 -4.62
C ASN A 242 16.30 -28.65 -3.87
N VAL A 243 15.89 -27.38 -3.74
CA VAL A 243 16.70 -26.29 -3.17
C VAL A 243 16.06 -25.81 -1.84
N GLU A 244 16.20 -26.60 -0.78
CA GLU A 244 15.90 -26.27 0.63
C GLU A 244 14.49 -25.72 1.01
N VAL A 245 14.22 -25.71 2.32
CA VAL A 245 13.00 -25.15 2.97
C VAL A 245 12.71 -23.70 2.54
N HIS A 246 13.73 -22.93 2.15
CA HIS A 246 13.58 -21.53 1.73
C HIS A 246 12.82 -21.38 0.40
N MET A 247 12.94 -22.33 -0.54
CA MET A 247 12.24 -22.26 -1.83
C MET A 247 10.74 -22.54 -1.72
N LEU A 248 10.35 -23.41 -0.79
CA LEU A 248 8.94 -23.65 -0.46
C LEU A 248 8.23 -22.37 0.03
N ARG A 249 8.95 -21.42 0.63
CA ARG A 249 8.40 -20.12 1.05
C ARG A 249 8.09 -19.22 -0.14
N TYR A 250 8.90 -19.29 -1.20
CA TYR A 250 8.76 -18.42 -2.37
C TYR A 250 7.58 -18.81 -3.25
N ILE A 251 7.33 -20.10 -3.45
CA ILE A 251 6.19 -20.58 -4.25
C ILE A 251 4.85 -20.20 -3.59
N LYS A 252 4.81 -20.20 -2.25
CA LYS A 252 3.64 -19.77 -1.46
C LYS A 252 3.34 -18.30 -1.70
N ALA A 253 4.36 -17.44 -1.66
CA ALA A 253 4.19 -16.01 -1.93
C ALA A 253 3.74 -15.73 -3.37
N LEU A 254 4.27 -16.45 -4.37
CA LEU A 254 3.98 -16.21 -5.78
C LEU A 254 2.50 -16.41 -6.13
N ILE A 255 1.89 -17.53 -5.72
CA ILE A 255 0.50 -17.82 -6.09
C ILE A 255 -0.47 -16.82 -5.43
N ILE A 256 -0.23 -16.43 -4.18
CA ILE A 256 -1.05 -15.43 -3.49
C ILE A 256 -0.83 -14.04 -4.09
N ALA A 257 0.41 -13.68 -4.43
CA ALA A 257 0.71 -12.42 -5.11
C ALA A 257 -0.02 -12.32 -6.45
N CYS A 258 -0.03 -13.38 -7.27
CA CYS A 258 -0.75 -13.39 -8.55
C CYS A 258 -2.24 -13.12 -8.39
N VAL A 259 -2.88 -13.77 -7.41
CA VAL A 259 -4.30 -13.59 -7.12
C VAL A 259 -4.61 -12.16 -6.62
N CYS A 260 -3.63 -11.47 -6.04
CA CYS A 260 -3.81 -10.17 -5.39
C CYS A 260 -3.22 -8.97 -6.14
N HIS A 261 -2.49 -9.19 -7.24
CA HIS A 261 -1.60 -8.16 -7.80
C HIS A 261 -2.31 -6.90 -8.31
N ASP A 262 -3.58 -7.01 -8.69
CA ASP A 262 -4.41 -5.93 -9.25
C ASP A 262 -5.64 -5.59 -8.37
N LEU A 263 -5.57 -5.92 -7.08
CA LEU A 263 -6.66 -5.68 -6.14
C LEU A 263 -7.09 -4.20 -6.10
N ASP A 264 -8.38 -3.92 -6.25
CA ASP A 264 -8.93 -2.56 -6.26
C ASP A 264 -8.38 -1.66 -7.39
N HIS A 265 -7.90 -2.24 -8.50
CA HIS A 265 -7.45 -1.46 -9.66
C HIS A 265 -8.56 -0.55 -10.20
N GLY A 266 -8.26 0.75 -10.34
CA GLY A 266 -9.24 1.78 -10.69
C GLY A 266 -9.56 1.91 -12.19
N GLY A 267 -8.84 1.18 -13.04
CA GLY A 267 -8.90 1.29 -14.51
C GLY A 267 -8.12 2.49 -15.06
N TYR A 268 -7.11 2.97 -14.34
CA TYR A 268 -6.24 4.07 -14.75
C TYR A 268 -4.78 3.71 -14.52
N THR A 269 -3.87 4.31 -15.29
CA THR A 269 -2.43 4.11 -15.14
C THR A 269 -1.80 4.97 -14.04
N ASN A 270 -0.64 4.56 -13.51
CA ASN A 270 0.15 5.34 -12.54
C ASN A 270 0.39 6.80 -13.01
N ASN A 271 0.67 6.99 -14.32
CA ASN A 271 0.85 8.31 -14.93
C ASN A 271 -0.43 9.18 -14.86
N PHE A 272 -1.61 8.60 -15.03
CA PHE A 272 -2.87 9.33 -14.89
C PHE A 272 -3.11 9.76 -13.44
N LEU A 273 -2.85 8.87 -12.48
CA LEU A 273 -2.98 9.20 -11.05
C LEU A 273 -2.07 10.37 -10.66
N GLN A 274 -0.82 10.38 -11.14
CA GLN A 274 0.13 11.45 -10.90
C GLN A 274 -0.34 12.78 -11.52
N LYS A 275 -0.76 12.76 -12.80
CA LYS A 275 -1.26 13.97 -13.50
C LYS A 275 -2.51 14.57 -12.86
N THR A 276 -3.33 13.75 -12.21
CA THR A 276 -4.58 14.16 -11.56
C THR A 276 -4.45 14.35 -10.05
N GLU A 277 -3.22 14.31 -9.52
CA GLU A 277 -2.89 14.51 -8.11
C GLU A 277 -3.73 13.66 -7.15
N GLN A 278 -3.97 12.40 -7.52
CA GLN A 278 -4.73 11.47 -6.70
C GLN A 278 -3.99 11.15 -5.40
N THR A 279 -4.73 10.82 -4.34
CA THR A 279 -4.13 10.55 -3.01
C THR A 279 -3.06 9.45 -3.06
N LEU A 280 -3.23 8.41 -3.90
CA LEU A 280 -2.23 7.35 -4.04
C LEU A 280 -0.89 7.85 -4.57
N SER A 281 -0.87 8.80 -5.51
CA SER A 281 0.38 9.37 -6.03
C SER A 281 1.05 10.34 -5.07
N GLN A 282 0.34 10.79 -4.02
CA GLN A 282 0.92 11.58 -2.93
C GLN A 282 1.45 10.70 -1.78
N LEU A 283 0.94 9.46 -1.68
CA LEU A 283 1.29 8.52 -0.62
C LEU A 283 2.56 7.71 -0.92
N TYR A 284 2.82 7.43 -2.20
CA TYR A 284 3.94 6.60 -2.65
C TYR A 284 4.80 7.35 -3.66
N ASP A 285 6.12 7.10 -3.64
CA ASP A 285 7.08 7.76 -4.56
C ASP A 285 7.15 7.08 -5.94
N GLU A 286 7.02 5.75 -5.98
CA GLU A 286 7.02 4.93 -7.21
C GLU A 286 5.96 3.81 -7.08
N SER A 287 5.51 3.27 -8.22
CA SER A 287 4.60 2.10 -8.30
C SER A 287 3.38 2.24 -7.38
N PHE A 288 2.62 3.33 -7.56
CA PHE A 288 1.57 3.74 -6.61
C PHE A 288 0.44 2.71 -6.51
N LEU A 289 -0.01 2.21 -7.66
CA LEU A 289 -1.04 1.18 -7.77
C LEU A 289 -0.56 -0.14 -7.16
N GLU A 290 0.66 -0.57 -7.48
CA GLU A 290 1.20 -1.85 -7.00
C GLU A 290 1.42 -1.84 -5.48
N ASN A 291 1.83 -0.70 -4.90
CA ASN A 291 1.86 -0.53 -3.45
C ASN A 291 0.45 -0.59 -2.85
N HIS A 292 -0.54 0.03 -3.49
CA HIS A 292 -1.94 -0.03 -3.06
C HIS A 292 -2.49 -1.46 -3.10
N HIS A 293 -2.29 -2.19 -4.20
CA HIS A 293 -2.70 -3.59 -4.35
C HIS A 293 -2.14 -4.47 -3.23
N PHE A 294 -0.85 -4.28 -2.89
CA PHE A 294 -0.22 -4.97 -1.77
C PHE A 294 -0.86 -4.59 -0.41
N GLN A 295 -1.14 -3.31 -0.16
CA GLN A 295 -1.80 -2.90 1.10
C GLN A 295 -3.20 -3.50 1.23
N VAL A 296 -3.99 -3.48 0.16
CA VAL A 296 -5.33 -4.11 0.14
C VAL A 296 -5.21 -5.61 0.41
N ALA A 297 -4.25 -6.30 -0.20
CA ALA A 297 -3.99 -7.72 0.06
C ALA A 297 -3.67 -7.98 1.55
N MET A 298 -2.85 -7.14 2.17
CA MET A 298 -2.51 -7.26 3.60
C MET A 298 -3.70 -6.98 4.52
N LEU A 299 -4.57 -6.03 4.16
CA LEU A 299 -5.81 -5.76 4.90
C LEU A 299 -6.75 -6.96 4.85
N ILE A 300 -6.95 -7.56 3.68
CA ILE A 300 -7.79 -8.76 3.52
C ILE A 300 -7.19 -9.93 4.30
N TYR A 301 -5.87 -10.14 4.23
CA TYR A 301 -5.21 -11.20 4.97
C TYR A 301 -5.32 -11.01 6.49
N LYS A 302 -5.18 -9.77 6.99
CA LYS A 302 -5.34 -9.47 8.43
C LYS A 302 -6.75 -9.81 8.93
N ALA A 303 -7.78 -9.63 8.07
CA ALA A 303 -9.15 -10.02 8.38
C ALA A 303 -9.36 -11.54 8.34
N PHE A 304 -8.70 -12.23 7.41
CA PHE A 304 -8.85 -13.67 7.17
C PHE A 304 -7.49 -14.38 7.10
N PRO A 305 -6.75 -14.49 8.23
CA PRO A 305 -5.44 -15.10 8.24
C PRO A 305 -5.57 -16.60 8.00
N PHE A 306 -5.29 -17.04 6.77
CA PHE A 306 -5.50 -18.42 6.38
C PHE A 306 -4.26 -19.32 6.52
N TYR A 307 -3.06 -18.77 6.65
CA TYR A 307 -1.88 -19.59 6.95
C TYR A 307 -1.83 -19.95 8.43
N ASP A 308 -1.65 -21.23 8.71
CA ASP A 308 -1.36 -21.72 10.06
C ASP A 308 0.15 -21.89 10.22
N ILE A 309 0.88 -20.76 10.27
CA ILE A 309 2.34 -20.71 10.29
C ILE A 309 2.86 -19.68 11.30
N PRO A 310 4.13 -19.79 11.75
CA PRO A 310 4.74 -18.79 12.63
C PRO A 310 4.77 -17.39 12.00
N THR A 311 4.62 -16.37 12.85
CA THR A 311 4.59 -14.95 12.45
C THR A 311 5.83 -14.54 11.65
N GLU A 312 7.01 -15.04 12.02
CA GLU A 312 8.28 -14.75 11.35
C GLU A 312 8.29 -15.30 9.92
N LEU A 313 7.64 -16.44 9.69
CA LEU A 313 7.51 -17.04 8.37
C LEU A 313 6.52 -16.24 7.51
N TRP A 314 5.40 -15.81 8.10
CA TRP A 314 4.46 -14.92 7.42
C TRP A 314 5.09 -13.57 7.04
N GLN A 315 5.92 -12.97 7.89
CA GLN A 315 6.65 -11.74 7.56
C GLN A 315 7.56 -11.92 6.34
N GLN A 316 8.20 -13.08 6.21
CA GLN A 316 9.00 -13.40 5.03
C GLN A 316 8.13 -13.60 3.79
N ILE A 317 7.03 -14.35 3.89
CA ILE A 317 6.11 -14.57 2.78
C ILE A 317 5.51 -13.24 2.29
N SER A 318 5.03 -12.40 3.20
CA SER A 318 4.46 -11.08 2.88
C SER A 318 5.49 -10.12 2.27
N ALA A 319 6.75 -10.13 2.73
CA ALA A 319 7.83 -9.37 2.09
C ALA A 319 8.10 -9.85 0.65
N GLU A 320 8.07 -11.16 0.41
CA GLU A 320 8.23 -11.71 -0.94
C GLU A 320 6.98 -11.47 -1.81
N MET A 321 5.77 -11.45 -1.24
CA MET A 321 4.55 -11.02 -1.93
C MET A 321 4.68 -9.57 -2.39
N LYS A 322 5.14 -8.66 -1.50
CA LYS A 322 5.37 -7.26 -1.86
C LYS A 322 6.32 -7.13 -3.06
N HIS A 323 7.44 -7.86 -3.01
CA HIS A 323 8.41 -7.87 -4.13
C HIS A 323 7.78 -8.35 -5.44
N CYS A 324 6.94 -9.39 -5.39
CA CYS A 324 6.28 -9.91 -6.59
C CYS A 324 5.24 -8.93 -7.14
N ILE A 325 4.36 -8.37 -6.29
CA ILE A 325 3.35 -7.40 -6.73
C ILE A 325 4.02 -6.14 -7.30
N LEU A 326 5.06 -5.60 -6.67
CA LEU A 326 5.77 -4.44 -7.24
C LEU A 326 6.47 -4.74 -8.57
N ALA A 327 6.73 -6.01 -8.89
CA ALA A 327 7.34 -6.41 -10.16
C ALA A 327 6.35 -6.45 -11.34
N THR A 328 5.04 -6.31 -11.10
CA THR A 328 4.06 -6.15 -12.20
C THR A 328 4.12 -4.76 -12.83
N ASP A 329 4.67 -3.76 -12.12
CA ASP A 329 4.99 -2.46 -12.73
C ASP A 329 6.05 -2.64 -13.84
N LEU A 330 5.67 -2.31 -15.08
CA LEU A 330 6.56 -2.42 -16.23
C LEU A 330 7.83 -1.55 -16.11
N ALA A 331 7.79 -0.45 -15.35
CA ALA A 331 8.99 0.32 -15.08
C ALA A 331 10.02 -0.49 -14.26
N ASN A 332 9.55 -1.31 -13.32
CA ASN A 332 10.39 -2.21 -12.55
C ASN A 332 10.84 -3.41 -13.38
N TYR A 333 9.99 -3.94 -14.25
CA TYR A 333 10.37 -5.00 -15.21
C TYR A 333 11.61 -4.63 -16.02
N PHE A 334 11.69 -3.42 -16.60
CA PHE A 334 12.85 -3.03 -17.39
C PHE A 334 14.14 -2.99 -16.54
N LYS A 335 14.05 -2.48 -15.30
CA LYS A 335 15.18 -2.47 -14.34
C LYS A 335 15.63 -3.91 -14.02
N VAL A 336 14.69 -4.83 -13.78
CA VAL A 336 14.95 -6.25 -13.46
C VAL A 336 15.55 -6.98 -14.67
N ARG A 337 14.99 -6.78 -15.86
CA ARG A 337 15.43 -7.41 -17.10
C ARG A 337 16.90 -7.14 -17.39
N ILE A 338 17.33 -5.88 -17.28
CA ILE A 338 18.73 -5.50 -17.52
C ILE A 338 19.67 -6.25 -16.57
N LYS A 339 19.35 -6.26 -15.26
CA LYS A 339 20.16 -6.93 -14.24
C LYS A 339 20.24 -8.44 -14.48
N LEU A 340 19.12 -9.08 -14.80
CA LEU A 340 19.10 -10.52 -15.01
C LEU A 340 19.86 -10.93 -16.29
N LEU A 341 19.79 -10.14 -17.35
CA LEU A 341 20.58 -10.36 -18.57
C LEU A 341 22.09 -10.22 -18.30
N GLN A 342 22.50 -9.23 -17.50
CA GLN A 342 23.90 -9.09 -17.08
C GLN A 342 24.38 -10.34 -16.32
N ILE A 343 23.63 -10.77 -15.31
CA ILE A 343 23.95 -11.99 -14.55
C ILE A 343 24.04 -13.23 -15.45
N SER A 344 23.08 -13.37 -16.37
CA SER A 344 23.01 -14.51 -17.28
C SER A 344 24.20 -14.55 -18.25
N ASN A 345 24.72 -13.40 -18.66
CA ASN A 345 25.85 -13.31 -19.60
C ASN A 345 27.21 -13.42 -18.92
N ASP A 346 27.35 -12.91 -17.69
CA ASP A 346 28.66 -12.80 -17.02
C ASP A 346 29.00 -14.05 -16.19
N GLN A 347 28.11 -14.43 -15.25
CA GLN A 347 28.40 -15.43 -14.21
C GLN A 347 27.51 -16.68 -14.33
N GLY A 348 26.43 -16.60 -15.11
CA GLY A 348 25.39 -17.62 -15.16
C GLY A 348 24.42 -17.53 -13.97
N LEU A 349 23.22 -18.06 -14.17
CA LEU A 349 22.17 -18.00 -13.15
C LEU A 349 22.40 -19.06 -12.05
N ASP A 350 22.76 -18.59 -10.85
CA ASP A 350 22.77 -19.42 -9.63
C ASP A 350 21.43 -19.38 -8.87
N TRP A 351 20.74 -20.52 -8.76
CA TRP A 351 19.52 -20.68 -7.96
C TRP A 351 19.76 -20.73 -6.45
N GLY A 352 20.99 -20.94 -5.98
CA GLY A 352 21.39 -20.82 -4.57
C GLY A 352 21.46 -19.37 -4.09
N ASN A 353 21.65 -18.42 -5.00
CA ASN A 353 21.70 -17.00 -4.72
C ASN A 353 20.30 -16.38 -4.56
N ARG A 354 20.02 -15.77 -3.40
CA ARG A 354 18.72 -15.13 -3.10
C ARG A 354 18.39 -14.01 -4.08
N HIS A 355 19.37 -13.19 -4.47
CA HIS A 355 19.14 -12.07 -5.37
C HIS A 355 18.74 -12.54 -6.76
N HIS A 356 19.42 -13.56 -7.28
CA HIS A 356 19.08 -14.17 -8.57
C HIS A 356 17.65 -14.71 -8.58
N ARG A 357 17.28 -15.46 -7.52
CA ARG A 357 15.91 -15.95 -7.36
C ARG A 357 14.87 -14.83 -7.33
N GLN A 358 15.17 -13.71 -6.66
CA GLN A 358 14.24 -12.56 -6.62
C GLN A 358 14.04 -11.94 -8.00
N LEU A 359 15.08 -11.85 -8.82
CA LEU A 359 14.98 -11.36 -10.20
C LEU A 359 14.22 -12.34 -11.10
N CYS A 360 14.48 -13.64 -11.00
CA CYS A 360 13.73 -14.67 -11.73
C CYS A 360 12.24 -14.64 -11.39
N LYS A 361 11.89 -14.50 -10.10
CA LYS A 361 10.49 -14.39 -9.66
C LYS A 361 9.79 -13.15 -10.19
N ALA A 362 10.49 -12.02 -10.24
CA ALA A 362 9.96 -10.81 -10.86
C ALA A 362 9.64 -11.06 -12.34
N ILE A 363 10.54 -11.71 -13.10
CA ILE A 363 10.27 -12.09 -14.50
C ILE A 363 9.13 -13.11 -14.62
N MET A 364 9.06 -14.12 -13.73
CA MET A 364 7.94 -15.07 -13.70
C MET A 364 6.60 -14.33 -13.48
N MET A 365 6.56 -13.38 -12.54
CA MET A 365 5.36 -12.59 -12.26
C MET A 365 4.95 -11.75 -13.46
N THR A 366 5.87 -10.98 -14.06
CA THR A 366 5.58 -10.18 -15.27
C THR A 366 5.15 -11.07 -16.44
N SER A 367 5.75 -12.26 -16.59
CA SER A 367 5.36 -13.20 -17.66
C SER A 367 3.93 -13.70 -17.49
N CYS A 368 3.52 -13.97 -16.24
CA CYS A 368 2.15 -14.37 -15.94
C CYS A 368 1.14 -13.24 -16.17
N ASP A 369 1.50 -12.02 -15.78
CA ASP A 369 0.67 -10.83 -16.00
C ASP A 369 0.45 -10.56 -17.51
N LEU A 370 1.49 -10.78 -18.31
CA LEU A 370 1.44 -10.66 -19.77
C LEU A 370 0.92 -11.93 -20.49
N SER A 371 0.53 -12.98 -19.77
CA SER A 371 0.19 -14.29 -20.34
C SER A 371 -1.00 -14.25 -21.30
N GLY A 372 -1.87 -13.22 -21.20
CA GLY A 372 -2.94 -12.98 -22.18
C GLY A 372 -2.44 -12.84 -23.62
N SER A 373 -1.21 -12.35 -23.80
CA SER A 373 -0.51 -12.22 -25.09
C SER A 373 0.17 -13.52 -25.55
N CYS A 374 0.06 -14.59 -24.78
CA CYS A 374 0.58 -15.92 -25.09
C CYS A 374 -0.55 -16.92 -25.38
N LYS A 375 -1.74 -16.42 -25.73
CA LYS A 375 -2.95 -17.19 -26.01
C LYS A 375 -3.28 -17.22 -27.51
N PRO A 376 -4.12 -18.17 -27.97
CA PRO A 376 -4.59 -18.18 -29.35
C PRO A 376 -5.20 -16.85 -29.77
N TYR A 377 -5.04 -16.49 -31.06
CA TYR A 377 -5.36 -15.17 -31.59
C TYR A 377 -6.74 -14.63 -31.18
N MET A 378 -7.80 -15.42 -31.31
CA MET A 378 -9.17 -14.96 -30.99
C MET A 378 -9.34 -14.60 -29.51
N VAL A 379 -8.66 -15.33 -28.62
CA VAL A 379 -8.69 -15.07 -27.17
C VAL A 379 -7.85 -13.83 -26.88
N ALA A 380 -6.63 -13.78 -27.38
CA ALA A 380 -5.75 -12.62 -27.22
C ALA A 380 -6.39 -11.33 -27.75
N LYS A 381 -7.06 -11.40 -28.91
CA LYS A 381 -7.80 -10.27 -29.49
C LYS A 381 -8.90 -9.78 -28.56
N THR A 382 -9.68 -10.68 -27.97
CA THR A 382 -10.74 -10.30 -27.02
C THR A 382 -10.16 -9.59 -25.80
N LEU A 383 -9.04 -10.09 -25.27
CA LEU A 383 -8.33 -9.45 -24.16
C LEU A 383 -7.77 -8.07 -24.57
N THR A 384 -7.17 -7.95 -25.76
CA THR A 384 -6.74 -6.67 -26.32
C THR A 384 -7.90 -5.69 -26.41
N ASP A 385 -9.05 -6.10 -26.95
CA ASP A 385 -10.23 -5.24 -27.07
C ASP A 385 -10.70 -4.73 -25.68
N ASN A 386 -10.62 -5.58 -24.65
CA ASN A 386 -10.93 -5.20 -23.27
C ASN A 386 -9.93 -4.19 -22.68
N VAL A 387 -8.62 -4.39 -22.87
CA VAL A 387 -7.57 -3.43 -22.45
C VAL A 387 -7.78 -2.08 -23.14
N ILE A 388 -8.00 -2.11 -24.46
CA ILE A 388 -8.22 -0.90 -25.25
C ILE A 388 -9.46 -0.15 -24.78
N LYS A 389 -10.54 -0.85 -24.41
CA LYS A 389 -11.73 -0.22 -23.84
C LYS A 389 -11.43 0.53 -22.54
N GLU A 390 -10.57 0.00 -21.67
CA GLU A 390 -10.09 0.74 -20.49
C GLU A 390 -9.26 1.96 -20.86
N PHE A 391 -8.31 1.81 -21.77
CA PHE A 391 -7.48 2.91 -22.25
C PHE A 391 -8.31 4.02 -22.89
N TYR A 392 -9.38 3.69 -23.61
CA TYR A 392 -10.32 4.69 -24.14
C TYR A 392 -11.10 5.40 -23.03
N ASN A 393 -11.53 4.70 -21.99
CA ASN A 393 -12.20 5.34 -20.85
C ASN A 393 -11.26 6.35 -20.15
N GLN A 394 -9.98 6.01 -20.01
CA GLN A 394 -8.98 6.96 -19.50
C GLN A 394 -8.75 8.11 -20.48
N GLY A 395 -8.51 7.81 -21.77
CA GLY A 395 -8.21 8.80 -22.79
C GLY A 395 -9.33 9.82 -22.99
N ASP A 396 -10.59 9.41 -22.90
CA ASP A 396 -11.74 10.33 -22.93
C ASP A 396 -11.74 11.28 -21.72
N LYS A 397 -11.36 10.79 -20.54
CA LYS A 397 -11.22 11.64 -19.34
C LYS A 397 -10.06 12.62 -19.49
N GLU A 398 -8.93 12.16 -20.02
CA GLU A 398 -7.79 13.04 -20.33
C GLU A 398 -8.23 14.14 -21.32
N LYS A 399 -8.95 13.80 -22.40
CA LYS A 399 -9.52 14.79 -23.35
C LYS A 399 -10.46 15.77 -22.66
N ALA A 400 -11.36 15.29 -21.78
CA ALA A 400 -12.29 16.14 -21.04
C ALA A 400 -11.59 17.12 -20.07
N MET A 401 -10.38 16.78 -19.62
CA MET A 401 -9.50 17.65 -18.83
C MET A 401 -8.65 18.61 -19.69
N GLY A 402 -8.80 18.58 -21.01
CA GLY A 402 -7.99 19.38 -21.94
C GLY A 402 -6.60 18.81 -22.22
N LEU A 403 -6.34 17.54 -21.88
CA LEU A 403 -5.09 16.83 -22.16
C LEU A 403 -5.18 16.08 -23.50
N THR A 404 -4.03 15.84 -24.13
CA THR A 404 -3.93 14.99 -25.32
C THR A 404 -3.53 13.57 -24.90
N PRO A 405 -4.40 12.56 -25.08
CA PRO A 405 -4.07 11.18 -24.74
C PRO A 405 -3.06 10.58 -25.71
N LEU A 406 -2.42 9.49 -25.28
CA LEU A 406 -1.57 8.67 -26.15
C LEU A 406 -2.39 8.04 -27.29
N SER A 407 -1.73 7.69 -28.40
CA SER A 407 -2.40 7.09 -29.57
C SER A 407 -3.24 5.88 -29.19
N LEU A 408 -2.68 4.99 -28.38
CA LEU A 408 -3.31 3.77 -27.87
C LEU A 408 -4.56 4.03 -27.00
N MET A 409 -4.64 5.21 -26.39
CA MET A 409 -5.74 5.66 -25.52
C MET A 409 -6.76 6.51 -26.28
N ASP A 410 -6.54 6.77 -27.57
CA ASP A 410 -7.45 7.57 -28.39
C ASP A 410 -8.32 6.67 -29.29
N ARG A 411 -9.63 6.64 -28.99
CA ARG A 411 -10.62 5.86 -29.78
C ARG A 411 -10.70 6.26 -31.25
N GLU A 412 -10.31 7.48 -31.61
CA GLU A 412 -10.27 7.96 -32.99
C GLU A 412 -9.11 7.31 -33.79
N LYS A 413 -8.14 6.70 -33.11
CA LYS A 413 -6.97 6.06 -33.71
C LYS A 413 -7.02 4.52 -33.66
N SER A 414 -8.21 3.94 -33.49
CA SER A 414 -8.44 2.49 -33.46
C SER A 414 -7.87 1.73 -34.66
N ALA A 415 -7.71 2.40 -35.82
CA ALA A 415 -7.06 1.81 -36.99
C ALA A 415 -5.59 1.41 -36.77
N GLN A 416 -4.89 1.95 -35.75
CA GLN A 416 -3.48 1.68 -35.44
C GLN A 416 -3.28 0.53 -34.44
N ILE A 417 -4.37 -0.06 -33.90
CA ILE A 417 -4.28 -1.11 -32.88
C ILE A 417 -3.37 -2.28 -33.31
N PRO A 418 -3.48 -2.85 -34.53
CA PRO A 418 -2.60 -3.95 -34.94
C PRO A 418 -1.12 -3.61 -34.88
N GLU A 419 -0.74 -2.42 -35.37
CA GLU A 419 0.63 -1.91 -35.35
C GLU A 419 1.13 -1.74 -33.91
N ASP A 420 0.28 -1.18 -33.03
CA ASP A 420 0.57 -1.04 -31.60
C ASP A 420 0.74 -2.41 -30.91
N GLN A 421 -0.06 -3.41 -31.26
CA GLN A 421 0.08 -4.78 -30.72
C GLN A 421 1.38 -5.43 -31.18
N VAL A 422 1.79 -5.28 -32.44
CA VAL A 422 3.09 -5.78 -32.92
C VAL A 422 4.24 -5.12 -32.14
N ASN A 423 4.18 -3.81 -31.91
CA ASN A 423 5.18 -3.09 -31.14
C ASN A 423 5.23 -3.57 -29.67
N PHE A 424 4.08 -3.71 -29.03
CA PHE A 424 3.96 -4.23 -27.67
C PHE A 424 4.59 -5.62 -27.52
N LEU A 425 4.28 -6.53 -28.46
CA LEU A 425 4.83 -7.89 -28.47
C LEU A 425 6.36 -7.88 -28.64
N ASN A 426 6.89 -7.07 -29.56
CA ASN A 426 8.34 -7.02 -29.82
C ASN A 426 9.14 -6.40 -28.67
N ILE A 427 8.59 -5.37 -28.01
CA ILE A 427 9.35 -4.58 -27.02
C ILE A 427 9.24 -5.18 -25.62
N ILE A 428 8.09 -5.80 -25.29
CA ILE A 428 7.77 -6.20 -23.92
C ILE A 428 7.55 -7.70 -23.81
N VAL A 429 6.55 -8.25 -24.51
CA VAL A 429 6.10 -9.64 -24.29
C VAL A 429 7.17 -10.64 -24.71
N LEU A 430 7.64 -10.60 -25.96
CA LEU A 430 8.63 -11.55 -26.48
C LEU A 430 9.94 -11.51 -25.67
N PRO A 431 10.55 -10.33 -25.38
CA PRO A 431 11.72 -10.28 -24.52
C PRO A 431 11.49 -10.80 -23.10
N CYS A 432 10.29 -10.67 -22.55
CA CYS A 432 9.93 -11.22 -21.24
C CYS A 432 9.87 -12.75 -21.29
N THR A 433 9.10 -13.30 -22.23
CA THR A 433 8.91 -14.76 -22.37
C THR A 433 10.18 -15.47 -22.81
N ASP A 434 11.02 -14.83 -23.63
CA ASP A 434 12.32 -15.39 -24.04
C ASP A 434 13.31 -15.44 -22.86
N LEU A 435 13.29 -14.41 -22.02
CA LEU A 435 14.08 -14.41 -20.79
C LEU A 435 13.56 -15.46 -19.81
N LEU A 436 12.24 -15.63 -19.64
CA LEU A 436 11.67 -16.72 -18.85
C LEU A 436 12.13 -18.09 -19.36
N LYS A 437 12.04 -18.30 -20.68
CA LYS A 437 12.46 -19.53 -21.35
C LYS A 437 13.94 -19.85 -21.12
N SER A 438 14.81 -18.84 -21.01
CA SER A 438 16.25 -19.06 -20.83
C SER A 438 16.59 -19.77 -19.51
N PHE A 439 15.81 -19.53 -18.45
CA PHE A 439 16.02 -20.16 -17.14
C PHE A 439 14.94 -21.15 -16.73
N LEU A 440 13.77 -21.18 -17.39
CA LEU A 440 12.73 -22.21 -17.26
C LEU A 440 12.31 -22.74 -18.66
N PRO A 441 13.10 -23.63 -19.26
CA PRO A 441 12.84 -24.15 -20.62
C PRO A 441 11.48 -24.84 -20.80
N ASN A 442 10.91 -25.38 -19.71
CA ASN A 442 9.57 -25.99 -19.72
C ASN A 442 8.43 -24.99 -19.96
N CYS A 443 8.75 -23.69 -20.04
CA CYS A 443 7.83 -22.60 -20.37
C CYS A 443 8.03 -22.09 -21.81
N ALA A 444 8.80 -22.78 -22.66
CA ALA A 444 9.10 -22.34 -24.02
C ALA A 444 7.86 -22.10 -24.89
N ASP A 445 6.76 -22.81 -24.61
CA ASP A 445 5.48 -22.66 -25.31
C ASP A 445 4.94 -21.23 -25.21
N LEU A 446 5.11 -20.53 -24.07
CA LEU A 446 4.63 -19.15 -23.91
C LEU A 446 5.26 -18.20 -24.92
N SER A 447 6.58 -18.33 -25.13
CA SER A 447 7.32 -17.56 -26.15
C SER A 447 6.89 -17.95 -27.57
N ALA A 448 6.66 -19.24 -27.81
CA ALA A 448 6.20 -19.72 -29.12
C ALA A 448 4.82 -19.17 -29.50
N GLU A 449 3.87 -19.18 -28.55
CA GLU A 449 2.52 -18.63 -28.74
C GLU A 449 2.54 -17.11 -28.92
N ALA A 450 3.32 -16.38 -28.13
CA ALA A 450 3.49 -14.93 -28.31
C ALA A 450 4.06 -14.58 -29.69
N LEU A 451 4.99 -15.40 -30.19
CA LEU A 451 5.57 -15.22 -31.53
C LEU A 451 4.54 -15.51 -32.64
N LEU A 452 3.70 -16.52 -32.47
CA LEU A 452 2.60 -16.83 -33.37
C LEU A 452 1.58 -15.69 -33.40
N LEU A 453 1.21 -15.16 -32.23
CA LEU A 453 0.33 -14.00 -32.11
C LEU A 453 0.90 -12.77 -32.83
N ARG A 454 2.20 -12.50 -32.66
CA ARG A 454 2.90 -11.40 -33.34
C ARG A 454 2.85 -11.55 -34.86
N LYS A 455 3.07 -12.77 -35.38
CA LYS A 455 2.97 -13.05 -36.83
C LYS A 455 1.55 -12.81 -37.34
N THR A 456 0.55 -13.25 -36.60
CA THR A 456 -0.87 -13.08 -36.96
C THR A 456 -1.24 -11.60 -37.05
N TRP A 457 -0.82 -10.77 -36.08
CA TRP A 457 -1.03 -9.32 -36.16
C TRP A 457 -0.30 -8.67 -37.35
N GLN A 458 0.92 -9.13 -37.67
CA GLN A 458 1.65 -8.66 -38.84
C GLN A 458 0.93 -9.00 -40.15
N GLU A 459 0.40 -10.22 -40.28
CA GLU A 459 -0.39 -10.62 -41.46
C GLU A 459 -1.63 -9.75 -41.62
N ILE A 460 -2.31 -9.39 -40.53
CA ILE A 460 -3.47 -8.47 -40.57
C ILE A 460 -3.06 -7.08 -41.08
N ILE A 461 -1.91 -6.56 -40.66
CA ILE A 461 -1.37 -5.29 -41.16
C ILE A 461 -1.06 -5.40 -42.65
N ASP A 462 -0.40 -6.47 -43.07
CA ASP A 462 0.01 -6.67 -44.47
C ASP A 462 -1.20 -6.86 -45.41
N LEU A 463 -2.31 -7.38 -44.88
CA LEU A 463 -3.59 -7.50 -45.58
C LEU A 463 -4.38 -6.19 -45.60
N LYS A 464 -4.20 -5.28 -44.62
CA LYS A 464 -4.79 -3.93 -44.65
C LYS A 464 -4.26 -3.16 -45.87
N GLY A 465 -5.15 -2.82 -46.79
CA GLY A 465 -4.82 -2.05 -48.00
C GLY A 465 -4.56 -2.90 -49.25
N ARG A 466 -4.43 -4.23 -49.12
CA ARG A 466 -4.62 -5.11 -50.28
C ARG A 466 -6.12 -5.24 -50.50
N LYS A 467 -6.62 -4.85 -51.69
CA LYS A 467 -7.97 -5.24 -52.12
C LYS A 467 -8.00 -6.77 -52.06
N SER A 468 -8.58 -7.34 -51.00
CA SER A 468 -9.11 -8.69 -51.07
C SER A 468 -10.02 -8.69 -52.28
N TRP A 469 -9.68 -9.51 -53.26
CA TRP A 469 -10.36 -9.62 -54.54
C TRP A 469 -11.86 -9.61 -54.29
N ARG A 470 -12.58 -8.60 -54.80
CA ARG A 470 -14.04 -8.59 -54.75
C ARG A 470 -14.51 -9.81 -55.54
N GLN A 471 -15.08 -10.78 -54.85
CA GLN A 471 -15.87 -11.83 -55.49
C GLN A 471 -17.26 -11.26 -55.78
N ASP A 472 -17.30 -10.18 -56.59
CA ASP A 472 -18.52 -9.59 -57.19
C ASP A 472 -18.40 -9.59 -58.73
N ASP A 473 -17.59 -10.50 -59.29
CA ASP A 473 -17.55 -10.80 -60.73
C ASP A 473 -17.94 -12.26 -60.99
N SER A 474 -19.10 -12.64 -60.49
CA SER A 474 -19.87 -13.74 -61.09
C SER A 474 -21.34 -13.35 -61.15
N VAL A 475 -21.62 -12.39 -62.04
CA VAL A 475 -22.87 -12.37 -62.79
C VAL A 475 -22.66 -13.27 -64.00
N VAL A 476 -23.18 -14.50 -63.96
CA VAL A 476 -24.26 -15.00 -64.84
C VAL A 476 -25.05 -16.03 -64.05
#